data_AF-A0A813IQC9-F1
#
_entry.id   AF-A0A813IQC9-F1
#
_cell.length_a   1.000
_cell.length_b   1.000
_cell.length_c   1.000
_cell.angle_alpha   90.00
_cell.angle_beta   90.00
_cell.angle_gamma   90.00
#
_symmetry.space_group_name_H-M   'P 1'
#
loop_
_entity.id
_entity.type
_entity.pdbx_description
1 polymer ?
#
loop_
_entity_poly.entity_id
_entity_poly.type
_entity_poly.pdbx_seq_one_letter_code
_entity_poly.pdbx_strand_id
1 'polypeptide(L)'
;MDIWEMNCFAHTVHEDVSCLFLAPCLANHSCRPNAIWYFTDFSISFRAIADLAAGDEVTISYLEGEELLAATGQRRAKLLQGGKDFHCTCERCSLLLDSSRGVPCHNCLKGRLFLGADQQAKCCFTCGFRLSPMQEALLLDAERTGELLLDTMEGQ
;
A
#
# COMPACT_ATOMS: atom_id res chain seq x y z
N MET A 1 -13.99 11.95 14.68
CA MET A 1 -12.81 12.28 13.87
C MET A 1 -12.15 13.49 14.51
N ASP A 2 -10.99 13.28 15.10
CA ASP A 2 -10.17 14.34 15.68
C ASP A 2 -9.24 14.96 14.62
N ILE A 3 -8.98 16.27 14.71
CA ILE A 3 -8.03 16.97 13.84
C ILE A 3 -6.65 16.33 13.94
N TRP A 4 -6.24 15.92 15.15
CA TRP A 4 -4.92 15.34 15.39
C TRP A 4 -4.75 14.00 14.71
N GLU A 5 -5.68 13.07 14.88
CA GLU A 5 -5.66 11.72 14.26
C GLU A 5 -5.45 11.77 12.73
N MET A 6 -6.02 12.79 12.10
CA MET A 6 -6.08 12.87 10.64
C MET A 6 -4.90 13.62 10.03
N ASN A 7 -4.28 14.54 10.78
CA ASN A 7 -3.36 15.54 10.23
C ASN A 7 -2.00 15.61 10.93
N CYS A 8 -1.81 14.90 12.06
CA CYS A 8 -0.54 14.91 12.75
C CYS A 8 0.51 14.03 12.07
N PHE A 9 1.77 14.36 12.32
CA PHE A 9 2.95 13.60 11.94
C PHE A 9 3.63 13.11 13.22
N ALA A 10 3.90 11.81 13.29
CA ALA A 10 4.70 11.23 14.38
C ALA A 10 6.16 11.69 14.24
N HIS A 11 6.77 12.15 15.34
CA HIS A 11 8.13 12.64 15.32
C HIS A 11 9.13 11.50 15.17
N THR A 12 10.01 11.56 14.16
CA THR A 12 10.90 10.44 13.79
C THR A 12 11.97 10.08 14.84
N VAL A 13 12.18 10.91 15.85
CA VAL A 13 13.17 10.69 16.94
C VAL A 13 12.51 10.56 18.32
N HIS A 14 11.28 11.06 18.47
CA HIS A 14 10.60 11.16 19.78
C HIS A 14 9.24 10.49 19.65
N GLU A 15 9.19 9.19 19.98
CA GLU A 15 8.05 8.31 19.68
C GLU A 15 6.72 8.80 20.29
N ASP A 16 6.76 9.51 21.42
CA ASP A 16 5.57 10.06 22.09
C ASP A 16 5.18 11.47 21.63
N VAL A 17 5.84 12.00 20.59
CA VAL A 17 5.61 13.36 20.10
C VAL A 17 4.90 13.32 18.75
N SER A 18 3.75 13.98 18.68
CA SER A 18 3.03 14.26 17.45
C SER A 18 3.06 15.75 17.16
N CYS A 19 3.23 16.12 15.89
CA CYS A 19 3.29 17.51 15.46
C CYS A 19 2.24 17.80 14.38
N LEU A 20 1.66 18.99 14.44
CA LEU A 20 0.74 19.49 13.42
C LEU A 20 1.41 20.63 12.65
N PHE A 21 1.43 20.51 11.33
CA PHE A 21 1.97 21.53 10.44
C PHE A 21 0.97 21.87 9.34
N LEU A 22 0.63 23.14 9.20
CA LEU A 22 -0.46 23.59 8.33
C LEU A 22 -0.24 23.34 6.83
N ALA A 23 1.00 23.48 6.35
CA ALA A 23 1.30 23.23 4.94
C ALA A 23 1.46 21.72 4.65
N PRO A 24 2.25 20.95 5.43
CA PRO A 24 2.37 19.50 5.29
C PRO A 24 1.05 18.72 5.38
N CYS A 25 0.11 19.13 6.23
CA CYS A 25 -1.17 18.42 6.36
C CYS A 25 -2.07 18.54 5.12
N LEU A 26 -1.73 19.40 4.15
CA LEU A 26 -2.44 19.50 2.87
C LEU A 26 -2.00 18.45 1.86
N ALA A 27 -0.87 17.78 2.08
CA ALA A 27 -0.34 16.81 1.13
C ALA A 27 -1.16 15.52 1.15
N ASN A 28 -1.75 15.16 0.02
CA ASN A 28 -2.58 13.97 -0.10
C ASN A 28 -1.76 12.67 -0.11
N HIS A 29 -2.48 11.58 0.14
CA HIS A 29 -1.92 10.24 0.09
C HIS A 29 -1.71 9.73 -1.34
N SER A 30 -0.55 9.10 -1.58
CA SER A 30 -0.35 8.14 -2.66
C SER A 30 0.39 6.90 -2.17
N CYS A 31 -0.01 5.70 -2.61
CA CYS A 31 0.74 4.46 -2.38
C CYS A 31 2.01 4.37 -3.26
N ARG A 32 2.21 5.34 -4.16
CA ARG A 32 3.42 5.60 -4.94
C ARG A 32 3.70 7.11 -4.80
N PRO A 33 4.15 7.57 -3.62
CA PRO A 33 4.33 8.99 -3.36
C PRO A 33 5.47 9.56 -4.18
N ASN A 34 5.43 10.88 -4.39
CA ASN A 34 6.51 11.62 -5.05
C ASN A 34 7.36 12.45 -4.07
N ALA A 35 6.95 12.52 -2.80
CA ALA A 35 7.73 13.10 -1.72
C ALA A 35 7.78 12.17 -0.49
N ILE A 36 8.88 12.29 0.24
CA ILE A 36 9.00 11.81 1.62
C ILE A 36 9.11 13.01 2.55
N TRP A 37 8.82 12.79 3.83
CA TRP A 37 9.01 13.81 4.85
C TRP A 37 9.94 13.29 5.95
N TYR A 38 10.62 14.21 6.63
CA TYR A 38 11.44 13.92 7.79
C TYR A 38 11.51 15.13 8.71
N PHE A 39 11.82 14.88 9.99
CA PHE A 39 12.03 15.93 10.97
C PHE A 39 13.49 16.38 11.04
N THR A 40 13.68 17.65 11.35
CA THR A 40 14.96 18.22 11.81
C THR A 40 14.62 19.14 12.97
N ASP A 41 14.92 18.67 14.19
CA ASP A 41 14.41 19.23 15.43
C ASP A 41 12.88 19.40 15.37
N PHE A 42 12.36 20.63 15.48
CA PHE A 42 10.91 20.92 15.42
C PHE A 42 10.42 21.36 14.03
N SER A 43 11.23 21.15 12.99
CA SER A 43 10.86 21.45 11.61
C SER A 43 10.62 20.18 10.81
N ILE A 44 9.59 20.18 9.97
CA ILE A 44 9.34 19.12 9.01
C ILE A 44 9.77 19.59 7.61
N SER A 45 10.47 18.71 6.90
CA SER A 45 10.93 18.96 5.53
C SER A 45 10.36 17.90 4.60
N PHE A 46 9.87 18.32 3.44
CA PHE A 46 9.49 17.42 2.35
C PHE A 46 10.62 17.38 1.34
N ARG A 47 10.96 16.18 0.88
CA ARG A 47 11.96 15.96 -0.16
C ARG A 47 11.34 15.14 -1.27
N ALA A 48 11.47 15.63 -2.50
CA ALA A 48 11.05 14.91 -3.68
C ALA A 48 11.87 13.61 -3.83
N ILE A 49 11.18 12.54 -4.18
CA ILE A 49 11.73 11.21 -4.50
C ILE A 49 11.40 10.78 -5.94
N ALA A 50 10.73 11.66 -6.67
CA ALA A 50 10.45 11.56 -8.09
C ALA A 50 10.56 12.97 -8.71
N ASP A 51 10.68 13.03 -10.03
CA ASP A 51 10.67 14.29 -10.75
C ASP A 51 9.31 14.99 -10.58
N LEU A 52 9.36 16.31 -10.38
CA LEU A 52 8.18 17.16 -10.22
C LEU A 52 8.29 18.37 -11.15
N ALA A 53 7.26 18.57 -11.96
CA ALA A 53 7.06 19.78 -12.74
C ALA A 53 6.25 20.82 -11.96
N ALA A 54 6.31 22.07 -12.40
CA ALA A 54 5.47 23.12 -11.84
C ALA A 54 3.98 22.80 -12.07
N GLY A 55 3.20 22.75 -10.99
CA GLY A 55 1.78 22.40 -11.02
C GLY A 55 1.47 20.94 -10.67
N ASP A 56 2.49 20.08 -10.55
CA ASP A 56 2.30 18.72 -10.06
C ASP A 56 1.85 18.72 -8.59
N GLU A 57 0.96 17.80 -8.26
CA GLU A 57 0.55 17.56 -6.88
C GLU A 57 1.67 16.91 -6.08
N VAL A 58 1.97 17.43 -4.89
CA VAL A 58 2.89 16.79 -3.95
C VAL A 58 2.12 15.78 -3.10
N THR A 59 2.54 14.52 -3.15
CA THR A 59 1.90 13.42 -2.42
C THR A 59 2.89 12.68 -1.52
N ILE A 60 2.40 12.26 -0.36
CA ILE A 60 3.15 11.46 0.63
C ILE A 60 2.45 10.13 0.89
N SER A 61 3.13 9.19 1.55
CA SER A 61 2.46 8.01 2.08
C SER A 61 1.90 8.30 3.48
N TYR A 62 0.67 7.86 3.73
CA TYR A 62 0.08 7.82 5.08
C TYR A 62 0.28 6.44 5.73
N LEU A 63 0.84 5.51 4.95
CA LEU A 63 1.21 4.16 5.37
C LEU A 63 2.72 4.11 5.57
N GLU A 64 3.18 3.36 6.54
CA GLU A 64 4.60 3.27 6.88
C GLU A 64 5.16 1.86 6.66
N GLY A 65 6.47 1.79 6.37
CA GLY A 65 7.22 0.54 6.30
C GLY A 65 6.53 -0.58 5.50
N GLU A 66 6.21 -1.67 6.22
CA GLU A 66 5.64 -2.90 5.66
C GLU A 66 4.22 -2.72 5.12
N GLU A 67 3.45 -1.77 5.66
CA GLU A 67 2.10 -1.49 5.19
C GLU A 67 2.11 -1.00 3.73
N LEU A 68 3.12 -0.21 3.36
CA LEU A 68 3.26 0.25 1.99
C LEU A 68 3.65 -0.90 1.04
N LEU A 69 4.27 -1.97 1.54
CA LEU A 69 4.64 -3.15 0.77
C LEU A 69 3.48 -4.13 0.57
N ALA A 70 2.43 -4.02 1.38
CA ALA A 70 1.24 -4.85 1.35
C ALA A 70 0.44 -4.74 0.04
N ALA A 71 -0.46 -5.70 -0.20
CA ALA A 71 -1.34 -5.71 -1.36
C ALA A 71 -2.36 -4.54 -1.31
N THR A 72 -2.94 -4.18 -2.45
CA THR A 72 -3.80 -3.01 -2.63
C THR A 72 -5.04 -3.06 -1.75
N GLY A 73 -5.63 -4.25 -1.56
CA GLY A 73 -6.73 -4.44 -0.62
C GLY A 73 -6.32 -4.12 0.82
N GLN A 74 -5.17 -4.64 1.26
CA GLN A 74 -4.63 -4.44 2.61
C GLN A 74 -4.26 -2.97 2.85
N ARG A 75 -3.60 -2.30 1.89
CA ARG A 75 -3.31 -0.85 1.99
C ARG A 75 -4.57 -0.01 2.16
N ARG A 76 -5.62 -0.30 1.38
CA ARG A 76 -6.91 0.40 1.49
C ARG A 76 -7.60 0.10 2.83
N ALA A 77 -7.54 -1.13 3.32
CA ALA A 77 -8.07 -1.49 4.62
C ALA A 77 -7.36 -0.73 5.75
N LYS A 78 -6.03 -0.63 5.71
CA LYS A 78 -5.23 0.13 6.69
C LYS A 78 -5.57 1.62 6.67
N LEU A 79 -5.72 2.24 5.49
CA LEU A 79 -6.16 3.64 5.38
C LEU A 79 -7.54 3.87 6.00
N LEU A 80 -8.49 2.94 5.80
CA LEU A 80 -9.83 3.02 6.39
C LEU A 80 -9.81 2.81 7.91
N GLN A 81 -9.08 1.79 8.39
CA GLN A 81 -8.94 1.49 9.82
C GLN A 81 -8.20 2.59 10.58
N GLY A 82 -7.19 3.20 9.95
CA GLY A 82 -6.43 4.35 10.47
C GLY A 82 -7.19 5.67 10.40
N GLY A 83 -8.50 5.65 10.14
CA GLY A 83 -9.39 6.79 10.23
C GLY A 83 -9.42 7.71 9.01
N LYS A 84 -8.60 7.46 7.97
CA LYS A 84 -8.51 8.38 6.82
C LYS A 84 -9.79 8.45 5.97
N ASP A 85 -10.66 7.45 6.08
CA ASP A 85 -12.01 7.42 5.51
C ASP A 85 -12.10 7.76 4.00
N PHE A 86 -11.17 7.22 3.20
CA PHE A 86 -11.22 7.33 1.75
C PHE A 86 -10.76 6.03 1.06
N HIS A 87 -11.19 5.86 -0.19
CA HIS A 87 -10.72 4.76 -1.04
C HIS A 87 -9.59 5.24 -1.96
N CYS A 88 -8.36 4.79 -1.74
CA CYS A 88 -7.22 5.24 -2.53
C CYS A 88 -7.32 4.79 -4.00
N THR A 89 -7.22 5.75 -4.92
CA THR A 89 -7.26 5.60 -6.39
C THR A 89 -5.97 6.06 -7.07
N CYS A 90 -4.87 6.19 -6.32
CA CYS A 90 -3.56 6.55 -6.89
C CYS A 90 -3.13 5.58 -8.00
N GLU A 91 -2.15 5.99 -8.82
CA GLU A 91 -1.62 5.21 -9.95
C GLU A 91 -1.42 3.73 -9.60
N ARG A 92 -0.72 3.43 -8.49
CA ARG A 92 -0.44 2.06 -8.04
C ARG A 92 -1.71 1.28 -7.68
N CYS A 93 -2.68 1.92 -7.02
CA CYS A 93 -3.94 1.28 -6.62
C CYS A 93 -4.94 1.11 -7.77
N SER A 94 -4.71 1.82 -8.88
CA SER A 94 -5.52 1.78 -10.10
C SER A 94 -4.96 0.82 -11.16
N LEU A 95 -3.78 0.23 -10.93
CA LEU A 95 -3.24 -0.83 -11.77
C LEU A 95 -4.13 -2.07 -11.72
N LEU A 96 -4.32 -2.70 -12.88
CA LEU A 96 -5.04 -3.98 -13.01
C LEU A 96 -4.26 -5.14 -12.36
N LEU A 97 -2.94 -5.00 -12.31
CA LEU A 97 -2.01 -5.98 -11.74
C LEU A 97 -1.41 -5.45 -10.46
N ASP A 98 -1.64 -6.16 -9.37
CA ASP A 98 -0.98 -5.89 -8.10
C ASP A 98 0.32 -6.70 -8.00
N SER A 99 1.45 -6.05 -8.23
CA SER A 99 2.76 -6.68 -8.16
C SER A 99 3.14 -7.20 -6.77
N SER A 100 2.50 -6.71 -5.71
CA SER A 100 2.67 -7.21 -4.33
C SER A 100 1.91 -8.52 -4.07
N ARG A 101 0.99 -8.92 -4.95
CA ARG A 101 0.09 -10.07 -4.75
C ARG A 101 0.41 -11.24 -5.70
N GLY A 102 1.70 -11.53 -5.85
CA GLY A 102 2.23 -12.51 -6.80
C GLY A 102 2.49 -13.88 -6.19
N VAL A 103 1.82 -14.92 -6.71
CA VAL A 103 2.02 -16.31 -6.30
C VAL A 103 2.97 -17.06 -7.24
N PRO A 104 3.78 -18.01 -6.74
CA PRO A 104 4.64 -18.83 -7.57
C PRO A 104 3.81 -19.72 -8.51
N CYS A 105 4.25 -19.85 -9.77
CA CYS A 105 3.57 -20.71 -10.73
C CYS A 105 3.85 -22.19 -10.44
N HIS A 106 2.81 -22.96 -10.10
CA HIS A 106 2.97 -24.39 -9.82
C HIS A 106 3.40 -25.23 -11.04
N ASN A 107 3.18 -24.73 -12.27
CA ASN A 107 3.52 -25.46 -13.49
C ASN A 107 5.02 -25.41 -13.81
N CYS A 108 5.67 -24.24 -13.68
CA CYS A 108 7.08 -24.10 -14.02
C CYS A 108 7.99 -23.78 -12.84
N LEU A 109 7.43 -23.41 -11.68
CA LEU A 109 8.11 -23.01 -10.44
C LEU A 109 9.09 -21.83 -10.56
N LYS A 110 9.25 -21.25 -11.75
CA LYS A 110 10.16 -20.13 -12.04
C LYS A 110 9.43 -18.80 -12.17
N GLY A 111 8.23 -18.83 -12.76
CA GLY A 111 7.44 -17.63 -13.00
C GLY A 111 6.46 -17.33 -11.87
N ARG A 112 5.80 -16.18 -11.98
CA ARG A 112 4.73 -15.75 -11.07
C ARG A 112 3.41 -15.57 -11.81
N LEU A 113 2.33 -15.64 -11.05
CA LEU A 113 0.95 -15.30 -11.42
C LEU A 113 0.47 -14.22 -10.46
N PHE A 114 -0.37 -13.28 -10.88
CA PHE A 114 -0.93 -12.27 -9.98
C PHE A 114 -2.45 -12.45 -9.87
N LEU A 115 -2.95 -12.38 -8.64
CA LEU A 115 -4.37 -12.52 -8.36
C LEU A 115 -5.03 -11.13 -8.46
N GLY A 116 -5.86 -10.92 -9.48
CA GLY A 116 -6.50 -9.64 -9.76
C GLY A 116 -7.83 -9.79 -10.51
N ALA A 117 -8.60 -8.70 -10.60
CA ALA A 117 -9.91 -8.69 -11.25
C ALA A 117 -9.83 -8.93 -12.78
N ASP A 118 -8.67 -8.70 -13.39
CA ASP A 118 -8.45 -8.87 -14.82
C ASP A 118 -8.08 -10.32 -15.18
N GLN A 119 -8.78 -10.88 -16.18
CA GLN A 119 -8.53 -12.20 -16.77
C GLN A 119 -7.13 -12.33 -17.40
N GLN A 120 -6.48 -11.22 -17.79
CA GLN A 120 -5.10 -11.25 -18.31
C GLN A 120 -4.04 -11.49 -17.22
N ALA A 121 -4.33 -11.14 -15.96
CA ALA A 121 -3.44 -11.32 -14.80
C ALA A 121 -3.16 -12.79 -14.43
N LYS A 122 -3.99 -13.70 -14.94
CA LYS A 122 -4.06 -15.11 -14.56
C LYS A 122 -3.08 -15.99 -15.32
N CYS A 123 -2.12 -15.39 -16.04
CA CYS A 123 -1.12 -16.10 -16.85
C CYS A 123 0.26 -15.99 -16.22
N CYS A 124 1.01 -17.09 -16.25
CA CYS A 124 2.38 -17.06 -15.82
C CYS A 124 3.22 -16.26 -16.83
N PHE A 125 3.92 -15.23 -16.36
CA PHE A 125 4.79 -14.38 -17.20
C PHE A 125 5.99 -15.12 -17.81
N THR A 126 6.24 -16.36 -17.40
CA THR A 126 7.37 -17.17 -17.89
C THR A 126 6.93 -18.31 -18.80
N CYS A 127 5.94 -19.12 -18.39
CA CYS A 127 5.53 -20.30 -19.16
C CYS A 127 4.16 -20.17 -19.84
N GLY A 128 3.45 -19.06 -19.65
CA GLY A 128 2.13 -18.83 -20.24
C GLY A 128 1.00 -19.67 -19.63
N PHE A 129 1.29 -20.49 -18.60
CA PHE A 129 0.28 -21.27 -17.89
C PHE A 129 -0.84 -20.38 -17.35
N ARG A 130 -2.10 -20.79 -17.54
CA ARG A 130 -3.29 -20.07 -17.09
C ARG A 130 -3.99 -20.83 -15.97
N LEU A 131 -4.34 -20.14 -14.90
CA LEU A 131 -5.17 -20.71 -13.84
C LEU A 131 -6.57 -21.02 -14.36
N SER A 132 -7.05 -22.23 -14.09
CA SER A 132 -8.47 -22.54 -14.20
C SER A 132 -9.27 -21.85 -13.08
N PRO A 133 -10.59 -21.64 -13.25
CA PRO A 133 -11.43 -21.02 -12.21
C PRO A 133 -11.37 -21.73 -10.86
N MET A 134 -11.24 -23.06 -10.86
CA MET A 134 -11.11 -23.85 -9.63
C MET A 134 -9.77 -23.61 -8.92
N GLN A 135 -8.67 -23.51 -9.68
CA GLN A 135 -7.35 -23.23 -9.11
C GLN A 135 -7.26 -21.80 -8.58
N GLU A 136 -7.89 -20.85 -9.28
CA GLU A 136 -8.00 -19.48 -8.80
C GLU A 136 -8.79 -19.40 -7.49
N ALA A 137 -9.95 -20.06 -7.41
CA ALA A 137 -10.75 -20.12 -6.19
C ALA A 137 -9.96 -20.72 -5.01
N LEU A 138 -9.21 -21.80 -5.25
CA LEU A 138 -8.36 -22.42 -4.24
C LEU A 138 -7.29 -21.45 -3.72
N LEU A 139 -6.63 -20.70 -4.62
CA LEU A 139 -5.60 -19.73 -4.23
C LEU A 139 -6.18 -18.56 -3.43
N LEU A 140 -7.37 -18.07 -3.81
CA LEU A 140 -8.06 -17.01 -3.08
C LEU A 140 -8.54 -17.48 -1.70
N ASP A 141 -8.95 -18.74 -1.57
CA ASP A 141 -9.34 -19.33 -0.28
C ASP A 141 -8.11 -19.55 0.63
N ALA A 142 -7.01 -20.04 0.07
CA ALA A 142 -5.74 -20.17 0.78
C ALA A 142 -5.19 -18.82 1.26
N GLU A 143 -5.29 -17.78 0.43
CA GLU A 143 -4.90 -16.42 0.82
C GLU A 143 -5.73 -15.91 2.00
N ARG A 144 -7.06 -16.01 1.91
CA ARG A 144 -7.96 -15.60 3.01
C ARG A 144 -7.68 -16.35 4.31
N THR A 145 -7.40 -17.65 4.20
CA THR A 145 -7.05 -18.49 5.35
C THR A 145 -5.71 -18.03 5.94
N GLY A 146 -4.73 -17.70 5.10
CA GLY A 146 -3.44 -17.17 5.53
C GLY A 146 -3.57 -15.82 6.24
N GLU A 147 -4.39 -14.89 5.72
CA GLU A 147 -4.66 -13.60 6.35
C GLU A 147 -5.27 -13.77 7.75
N LEU A 148 -6.29 -14.63 7.89
CA LEU A 148 -6.90 -14.93 9.19
C LEU A 148 -5.89 -15.51 10.19
N LEU A 149 -4.98 -16.35 9.73
CA LEU A 149 -3.93 -16.92 10.59
C LEU A 149 -2.95 -15.84 11.06
N LEU A 150 -2.51 -14.94 10.16
CA LEU A 150 -1.62 -13.83 10.52
C LEU A 150 -2.28 -12.89 11.54
N ASP A 151 -3.55 -12.53 11.32
CA ASP A 151 -4.31 -11.69 12.24
C ASP A 151 -4.40 -12.32 13.65
N THR A 152 -4.56 -13.65 13.73
CA THR A 152 -4.58 -14.35 15.04
C THR A 152 -3.21 -14.41 15.72
N MET A 153 -2.11 -14.31 14.97
CA MET A 153 -0.75 -14.32 15.50
C MET A 153 -0.29 -12.93 15.95
N GLU A 154 -0.72 -11.86 15.28
CA GLU A 154 -0.41 -10.47 15.65
C GLU A 154 -1.21 -9.96 16.86
N GLY A 155 -2.32 -10.62 17.21
CA GLY A 155 -3.15 -10.33 18.38
C GLY A 155 -2.69 -10.97 19.70
N GLN A 156 -1.50 -11.58 19.75
CA GLN A 156 -0.87 -12.20 20.94
C GLN A 156 0.37 -11.42 21.38
#